data_AF-A0A6C2C966-F1
#
_entry.id   AF-A0A6C2C966-F1
#
_cell.length_a   1.000
_cell.length_b   1.000
_cell.length_c   1.000
_cell.angle_alpha   90.00
_cell.angle_beta   90.00
_cell.angle_gamma   90.00
#
_symmetry.space_group_name_H-M   'P 1'
#
loop_
_entity.id
_entity.type
_entity.pdbx_description
1 polymer ?
#
loop_
_entity_poly.entity_id
_entity_poly.type
_entity_poly.pdbx_seq_one_letter_code
_entity_poly.pdbx_strand_id
1 'polypeptide(L)'
;MIVRILYISLGGNTHHFIKKMQAYAQTHSTVEIDAEEITDASFDKLEQAPFFALVPTYLDGGNGIDNGVKEIMTNPLFEQIEYQNNRDQLIGIVGSGNKNFNIQYILTARRYGDYFDAPVIGDYELRGTDQDVERIFNALVQRLEEYTQAN
;
A
#
# COMPACT_ATOMS: atom_id res chain seq x y z
N MET A 1 17.77 8.91 0.16
CA MET A 1 16.59 8.63 1.02
C MET A 1 16.00 7.32 0.53
N ILE A 2 15.59 6.43 1.43
CA ILE A 2 14.98 5.14 1.07
C ILE A 2 13.51 5.18 1.50
N VAL A 3 12.61 4.86 0.58
CA VAL A 3 11.18 4.66 0.85
C VAL A 3 10.94 3.15 0.85
N ARG A 4 10.59 2.63 2.03
CA ARG A 4 10.29 1.22 2.26
C ARG A 4 8.82 0.93 1.97
N ILE A 5 8.54 -0.04 1.11
CA ILE A 5 7.18 -0.44 0.72
C ILE A 5 6.98 -1.94 0.94
N LEU A 6 5.95 -2.32 1.66
CA LEU A 6 5.40 -3.67 1.66
C LEU A 6 4.17 -3.69 0.75
N TYR A 7 4.05 -4.68 -0.12
CA TYR A 7 2.91 -4.80 -1.02
C TYR A 7 2.52 -6.24 -1.28
N ILE A 8 1.31 -6.47 -1.79
CA ILE A 8 0.88 -7.77 -2.30
C ILE A 8 0.30 -7.62 -3.70
N SER A 9 0.53 -8.58 -4.59
CA SER A 9 0.14 -8.48 -6.00
C SER A 9 -0.32 -9.81 -6.62
N LEU A 10 -1.61 -10.13 -6.50
CA LEU A 10 -2.18 -11.36 -7.04
C LEU A 10 -2.24 -11.39 -8.57
N GLY A 11 -2.71 -10.30 -9.20
CA GLY A 11 -2.89 -10.17 -10.65
C GLY A 11 -1.78 -9.40 -11.37
N GLY A 12 -0.66 -9.12 -10.70
CA GLY A 12 0.48 -8.37 -11.26
C GLY A 12 0.29 -6.85 -11.37
N ASN A 13 -0.91 -6.31 -11.13
CA ASN A 13 -1.17 -4.87 -11.24
C ASN A 13 -0.34 -4.04 -10.25
N THR A 14 -0.36 -4.40 -8.97
CA THR A 14 0.41 -3.71 -7.92
C THR A 14 1.92 -3.87 -8.18
N HIS A 15 2.37 -5.08 -8.54
CA HIS A 15 3.77 -5.32 -8.91
C HIS A 15 4.21 -4.43 -10.08
N HIS A 16 3.38 -4.31 -11.12
CA HIS A 16 3.66 -3.44 -12.27
C HIS A 16 3.75 -1.97 -11.85
N PHE A 17 2.84 -1.51 -10.99
CA PHE A 17 2.87 -0.15 -10.46
C PHE A 17 4.16 0.13 -9.67
N ILE A 18 4.57 -0.79 -8.79
CA ILE A 18 5.84 -0.72 -8.06
C ILE A 18 7.02 -0.62 -9.01
N LYS A 19 7.07 -1.44 -10.08
CA LYS A 19 8.16 -1.40 -11.07
C LYS A 19 8.22 -0.06 -11.81
N LYS A 20 7.07 0.51 -12.17
CA LYS A 20 7.01 1.85 -12.76
C LYS A 20 7.50 2.92 -11.78
N MET A 21 7.12 2.83 -10.51
CA MET A 21 7.57 3.76 -9.47
C MET A 21 9.08 3.67 -9.24
N GLN A 22 9.65 2.46 -9.20
CA GLN A 22 11.09 2.25 -9.13
C GLN A 22 11.82 2.92 -10.31
N ALA A 23 11.33 2.74 -11.54
CA ALA A 23 11.91 3.37 -12.72
C ALA A 23 11.76 4.90 -12.72
N TYR A 24 10.62 5.42 -12.26
CA TYR A 24 10.39 6.85 -12.11
C TYR A 24 11.37 7.46 -11.11
N ALA A 25 11.51 6.85 -9.93
CA ALA A 25 12.41 7.31 -8.88
C ALA A 25 13.87 7.39 -9.35
N GLN A 26 14.34 6.37 -10.08
CA GLN A 26 15.70 6.31 -10.65
C GLN A 26 15.97 7.40 -11.70
N THR A 27 14.95 7.85 -12.43
CA THR A 27 15.09 8.81 -13.53
C THR A 27 14.84 10.26 -13.10
N HIS A 28 14.09 10.49 -12.03
CA HIS A 28 13.63 11.82 -11.61
C HIS A 28 14.12 12.25 -10.22
N SER A 29 14.78 11.38 -9.46
CA SER A 29 15.17 11.68 -8.07
C SER A 29 16.42 10.92 -7.61
N THR A 30 16.86 11.19 -6.38
CA THR A 30 17.86 10.37 -5.65
C THR A 30 17.22 9.46 -4.60
N VAL A 31 15.90 9.32 -4.62
CA VAL A 31 15.14 8.45 -3.72
C VAL A 31 15.20 7.02 -4.25
N GLU A 32 15.47 6.08 -3.35
CA GLU A 32 15.40 4.65 -3.64
C GLU A 32 14.06 4.09 -3.15
N ILE A 33 13.39 3.30 -3.99
CA ILE A 33 12.18 2.56 -3.62
C ILE A 33 12.59 1.11 -3.32
N ASP A 34 12.70 0.78 -2.04
CA ASP A 34 12.87 -0.59 -1.57
C ASP A 34 11.49 -1.21 -1.33
N ALA A 35 11.12 -2.18 -2.16
CA ALA A 35 9.80 -2.78 -2.16
C ALA A 35 9.87 -4.31 -2.02
N GLU A 36 9.12 -4.84 -1.05
CA GLU A 36 9.02 -6.27 -0.78
C GLU A 36 7.59 -6.77 -1.01
N GLU A 37 7.47 -7.85 -1.79
CA GLU A 37 6.18 -8.50 -2.04
C GLU A 37 5.89 -9.52 -0.92
N ILE A 38 4.78 -9.32 -0.22
CA ILE A 38 4.27 -10.19 0.83
C ILE A 38 3.28 -11.16 0.21
N THR A 39 3.44 -12.45 0.53
CA THR A 39 2.62 -13.56 0.04
C THR A 39 2.38 -14.54 1.19
N ASP A 40 1.48 -15.52 1.01
CA ASP A 40 1.27 -16.61 1.99
C ASP A 40 2.55 -17.42 2.28
N ALA A 41 3.55 -17.37 1.40
CA ALA A 41 4.83 -18.06 1.56
C ALA A 41 5.93 -17.18 2.19
N SER A 42 5.64 -15.90 2.44
CA SER A 42 6.58 -14.98 3.09
C SER A 42 6.72 -15.35 4.57
N PHE A 43 7.93 -15.20 5.11
CA PHE A 43 8.13 -15.30 6.56
C PHE A 43 7.83 -13.97 7.21
N ASP A 44 7.19 -14.00 8.37
CA ASP A 44 6.99 -12.81 9.18
C ASP A 44 8.33 -12.14 9.51
N LYS A 45 8.37 -10.82 9.35
CA LYS A 45 9.59 -10.02 9.52
C LYS A 45 9.30 -8.79 10.35
N LEU A 46 10.13 -8.48 11.33
CA LEU A 46 10.05 -7.21 12.05
C LEU A 46 10.66 -6.09 11.18
N GLU A 47 9.88 -5.05 10.90
CA GLU A 47 10.34 -3.84 10.21
C GLU A 47 10.98 -2.90 11.23
N GLN A 48 12.22 -2.48 10.96
CA GLN A 48 13.04 -1.66 11.87
C GLN A 48 13.04 -0.17 11.49
N ALA A 49 12.31 0.19 10.45
CA ALA A 49 12.25 1.52 9.87
C ALA A 49 10.82 1.79 9.39
N PRO A 50 10.40 3.07 9.28
CA PRO A 50 9.06 3.39 8.81
C PRO A 50 8.83 2.87 7.39
N PHE A 51 7.64 2.34 7.14
CA PHE A 51 7.26 1.77 5.86
C PHE A 51 5.85 2.16 5.43
N PHE A 52 5.57 1.93 4.15
CA PHE A 52 4.26 2.10 3.53
C PHE A 52 3.69 0.77 3.10
N ALA A 53 2.36 0.63 3.16
CA ALA A 53 1.65 -0.54 2.65
C ALA A 53 0.94 -0.22 1.32
N LEU A 54 1.16 -1.03 0.29
CA LEU A 54 0.45 -0.95 -0.99
C LEU A 54 -0.47 -2.18 -1.14
N VAL A 55 -1.79 -1.97 -0.97
CA VAL A 55 -2.76 -3.07 -0.91
C VAL A 55 -3.81 -2.97 -2.03
N PRO A 56 -3.97 -4.00 -2.88
CA PRO A 56 -5.08 -4.08 -3.81
C PRO A 56 -6.37 -4.54 -3.09
N THR A 57 -7.53 -4.15 -3.62
CA THR A 57 -8.82 -4.54 -3.02
C THR A 57 -9.36 -5.81 -3.66
N TYR A 58 -9.46 -6.87 -2.86
CA TYR A 58 -10.12 -8.13 -3.19
C TYR A 58 -11.14 -8.47 -2.10
N LEU A 59 -12.41 -8.57 -2.50
CA LEU A 59 -13.54 -8.82 -1.59
C LEU A 59 -14.36 -10.01 -2.09
N ASP A 60 -15.00 -10.74 -1.19
CA ASP A 60 -15.83 -11.93 -1.49
C ASP A 60 -17.18 -11.63 -2.18
N GLY A 61 -17.48 -10.36 -2.45
CA GLY A 61 -18.68 -9.89 -3.16
C GLY A 61 -19.49 -8.90 -2.33
N GLY A 62 -20.77 -8.71 -2.67
CA GLY A 62 -21.70 -7.81 -1.95
C GLY A 62 -21.89 -6.42 -2.58
N ASN A 63 -22.85 -5.66 -2.05
CA ASN A 63 -23.24 -4.34 -2.57
C ASN A 63 -22.38 -3.18 -2.02
N GLY A 64 -21.52 -3.43 -1.03
CA GLY A 64 -20.68 -2.43 -0.37
C GLY A 64 -21.40 -1.50 0.61
N ILE A 65 -22.71 -1.69 0.79
CA ILE A 65 -23.58 -0.91 1.71
C ILE A 65 -23.79 -1.69 3.00
N ASP A 66 -23.98 -3.01 2.90
CA ASP A 66 -24.05 -3.89 4.05
C ASP A 66 -22.63 -4.34 4.45
N ASN A 67 -22.37 -4.46 5.76
CA ASN A 67 -21.09 -4.94 6.35
C ASN A 67 -20.72 -6.39 5.99
N GLY A 68 -21.33 -6.98 4.97
CA GLY A 68 -21.16 -8.36 4.55
C GLY A 68 -19.97 -8.64 3.64
N VAL A 69 -19.17 -7.62 3.27
CA VAL A 69 -18.03 -7.82 2.35
C VAL A 69 -16.74 -8.05 3.13
N LYS A 70 -16.09 -9.20 2.90
CA LYS A 70 -14.85 -9.59 3.58
C LYS A 70 -13.67 -9.49 2.62
N GLU A 71 -12.54 -9.04 3.17
CA GLU A 71 -11.26 -9.13 2.48
C GLU A 71 -10.91 -10.60 2.25
N ILE A 72 -10.41 -10.87 1.06
CA ILE A 72 -9.89 -12.18 0.67
C ILE A 72 -8.55 -12.01 -0.03
N MET A 73 -7.71 -13.04 0.05
CA MET A 73 -6.44 -13.19 -0.68
C MET A 73 -5.34 -12.14 -0.40
N THR A 74 -5.65 -11.06 0.32
CA THR A 74 -4.73 -9.95 0.62
C THR A 74 -4.33 -9.89 2.10
N ASN A 75 -4.90 -10.79 2.91
CA ASN A 75 -4.64 -10.97 4.33
C ASN A 75 -3.17 -11.13 4.72
N PRO A 76 -2.27 -11.76 3.92
CA PRO A 76 -0.86 -11.84 4.31
C PRO A 76 -0.20 -10.48 4.54
N LEU A 77 -0.60 -9.45 3.79
CA LEU A 77 -0.10 -8.10 4.02
C LEU A 77 -0.63 -7.52 5.35
N PHE A 78 -1.91 -7.77 5.69
CA PHE A 78 -2.47 -7.40 6.99
C PHE A 78 -1.68 -8.05 8.13
N GLU A 79 -1.47 -9.37 8.04
CA GLU A 79 -0.80 -10.17 9.06
C GLU A 79 0.65 -9.69 9.27
N GLN A 80 1.37 -9.40 8.18
CA GLN A 80 2.72 -8.84 8.25
C GLN A 80 2.75 -7.45 8.90
N ILE A 81 1.73 -6.60 8.72
CA ILE A 81 1.64 -5.29 9.39
C ILE A 81 1.28 -5.47 10.87
N GLU A 82 0.42 -6.44 11.20
CA GLU A 82 0.01 -6.75 12.57
C GLU A 82 1.11 -7.49 13.36
N TYR A 83 2.08 -8.08 12.67
CA TYR A 83 3.15 -8.84 13.29
C TYR A 83 3.96 -8.00 14.30
N GLN A 84 3.84 -8.37 15.58
CA GLN A 84 4.49 -7.71 16.70
C GLN A 84 4.21 -6.20 16.74
N ASN A 85 5.24 -5.37 16.54
CA ASN A 85 5.16 -3.91 16.61
C ASN A 85 5.29 -3.26 15.23
N ASN A 86 5.13 -4.02 14.13
CA ASN A 86 5.23 -3.46 12.77
C ASN A 86 4.22 -2.33 12.53
N ARG A 87 3.04 -2.40 13.15
CA ARG A 87 2.04 -1.33 13.09
C ARG A 87 2.59 0.04 13.51
N ASP A 88 3.55 0.09 14.43
CA ASP A 88 4.15 1.35 14.90
C ASP A 88 5.08 1.98 13.85
N GLN A 89 5.51 1.19 12.86
CA GLN A 89 6.33 1.65 11.73
C GLN A 89 5.49 1.92 10.47
N LEU A 90 4.19 1.62 10.46
CA LEU A 90 3.33 1.89 9.31
C LEU A 90 2.97 3.38 9.27
N ILE A 91 3.53 4.11 8.30
CA ILE A 91 3.35 5.57 8.22
C ILE A 91 2.39 6.02 7.12
N GLY A 92 1.92 5.11 6.27
CA GLY A 92 0.87 5.38 5.30
C GLY A 92 0.49 4.18 4.44
N ILE A 93 -0.71 4.23 3.87
CA ILE A 93 -1.29 3.17 3.04
C ILE A 93 -1.67 3.75 1.67
N VAL A 94 -1.42 2.98 0.62
CA VAL A 94 -1.88 3.28 -0.74
C VAL A 94 -2.77 2.14 -1.24
N GLY A 95 -3.96 2.50 -1.71
CA GLY A 95 -4.94 1.54 -2.21
C GLY A 95 -4.89 1.35 -3.73
N SER A 96 -4.93 0.10 -4.19
CA SER A 96 -5.28 -0.21 -5.58
C SER A 96 -6.69 -0.80 -5.66
N GLY A 97 -7.42 -0.48 -6.71
CA GLY A 97 -8.76 -1.01 -6.93
C GLY A 97 -9.24 -0.83 -8.36
N ASN A 98 -10.54 -1.05 -8.55
CA ASN A 98 -11.22 -0.81 -9.82
C ASN A 98 -12.46 0.05 -9.54
N LYS A 99 -12.58 1.20 -10.21
CA LYS A 99 -13.63 2.19 -9.93
C LYS A 99 -15.02 1.69 -10.30
N ASN A 100 -15.12 0.64 -11.12
CA ASN A 100 -16.39 -0.04 -11.39
C ASN A 100 -17.03 -0.63 -10.12
N PHE A 101 -16.27 -0.80 -9.03
CA PHE A 101 -16.80 -1.25 -7.73
C PHE A 101 -17.30 -0.11 -6.83
N ASN A 102 -17.35 1.13 -7.33
CA ASN A 102 -17.95 2.30 -6.69
C ASN A 102 -17.49 2.48 -5.23
N ILE A 103 -18.38 2.38 -4.24
CA ILE A 103 -18.08 2.57 -2.82
C ILE A 103 -17.08 1.56 -2.25
N GLN A 104 -16.84 0.45 -2.96
CA GLN A 104 -15.85 -0.56 -2.58
C GLN A 104 -14.47 -0.26 -3.18
N TYR A 105 -14.34 0.74 -4.06
CA TYR A 105 -13.04 1.17 -4.60
C TYR A 105 -12.09 1.49 -3.46
N ILE A 106 -10.94 0.79 -3.38
CA ILE A 106 -9.91 0.87 -2.33
C ILE A 106 -10.39 0.55 -0.89
N LEU A 107 -11.50 -0.17 -0.72
CA LEU A 107 -12.08 -0.41 0.61
C LEU A 107 -11.12 -1.11 1.57
N THR A 108 -10.26 -2.03 1.09
CA THR A 108 -9.24 -2.69 1.92
C THR A 108 -8.26 -1.68 2.52
N ALA A 109 -7.76 -0.73 1.70
CA ALA A 109 -6.86 0.31 2.18
C ALA A 109 -7.51 1.23 3.23
N ARG A 110 -8.79 1.60 3.04
CA ARG A 110 -9.54 2.38 4.05
C ARG A 110 -9.67 1.62 5.37
N ARG A 111 -10.02 0.33 5.31
CA ARG A 111 -10.13 -0.53 6.50
C ARG A 111 -8.80 -0.69 7.22
N TYR A 112 -7.69 -0.84 6.50
CA TYR A 112 -6.35 -0.87 7.11
C TYR A 112 -6.05 0.46 7.79
N GLY A 113 -6.40 1.59 7.15
CA GLY A 113 -6.19 2.91 7.73
C GLY A 113 -6.93 3.09 9.05
N ASP A 114 -8.20 2.69 9.10
CA ASP A 114 -9.01 2.73 10.33
C ASP A 114 -8.47 1.78 11.41
N TYR A 115 -8.02 0.57 11.05
CA TYR A 115 -7.58 -0.45 12.01
C TYR A 115 -6.20 -0.14 12.61
N PHE A 116 -5.26 0.27 11.77
CA PHE A 116 -3.88 0.53 12.18
C PHE A 116 -3.64 1.97 12.64
N ASP A 117 -4.63 2.87 12.50
CA ASP A 117 -4.49 4.31 12.73
C ASP A 117 -3.41 4.95 11.84
N ALA A 118 -3.44 4.58 10.54
CA ALA A 118 -2.49 5.03 9.54
C ALA A 118 -3.21 5.75 8.38
N PRO A 119 -2.65 6.86 7.85
CA PRO A 119 -3.32 7.62 6.80
C PRO A 119 -3.31 6.86 5.47
N VAL A 120 -4.45 6.89 4.76
CA VAL A 120 -4.48 6.54 3.34
C VAL A 120 -3.98 7.75 2.55
N ILE A 121 -2.77 7.65 2.00
CA ILE A 121 -2.05 8.77 1.37
C ILE A 121 -2.13 8.77 -0.16
N GLY A 122 -2.72 7.73 -0.75
CA GLY A 122 -2.89 7.64 -2.19
C GLY A 122 -3.72 6.46 -2.62
N ASP A 123 -4.12 6.50 -3.89
CA ASP A 123 -4.97 5.51 -4.52
C ASP A 123 -4.69 5.46 -6.02
N TYR A 124 -4.85 4.31 -6.66
CA TYR A 124 -4.79 4.20 -8.11
C TYR A 124 -5.69 3.07 -8.62
N GLU A 125 -5.98 3.10 -9.92
CA GLU A 125 -6.84 2.12 -10.56
C GLU A 125 -6.00 1.07 -11.31
N LEU A 126 -6.29 -0.21 -11.07
CA LEU A 126 -5.61 -1.35 -11.68
C LEU A 126 -4.08 -1.23 -11.56
N ARG A 127 -3.37 -1.09 -12.68
CA ARG A 127 -1.90 -0.95 -12.75
C ARG A 127 -1.39 0.49 -12.64
N GLY A 128 -2.28 1.46 -12.50
CA GLY A 128 -1.98 2.89 -12.45
C GLY A 128 -1.47 3.48 -13.77
N THR A 129 -1.59 4.79 -13.87
CA THR A 129 -1.05 5.63 -14.96
C THR A 129 0.33 6.18 -14.59
N ASP A 130 1.01 6.87 -15.51
CA ASP A 130 2.25 7.58 -15.17
C ASP A 130 1.99 8.75 -14.21
N GLN A 131 0.84 9.41 -14.35
CA GLN A 131 0.41 10.46 -13.42
C GLN A 131 0.15 9.92 -12.01
N ASP A 132 -0.40 8.71 -11.90
CA ASP A 132 -0.57 8.06 -10.59
C ASP A 132 0.77 7.76 -9.93
N VAL A 133 1.76 7.30 -10.71
CA VAL A 133 3.11 7.02 -10.22
C VAL A 133 3.75 8.29 -9.68
N GLU A 134 3.75 9.38 -10.45
CA GLU A 134 4.31 10.67 -10.03
C GLU A 134 3.62 11.19 -8.76
N ARG A 135 2.29 11.23 -8.75
CA ARG A 135 1.50 11.72 -7.61
C ARG A 135 1.77 10.92 -6.34
N ILE A 136 1.73 9.59 -6.43
CA ILE A 136 1.89 8.72 -5.27
C ILE A 136 3.35 8.74 -4.80
N PHE A 137 4.32 8.73 -5.71
CA PHE A 137 5.73 8.85 -5.34
C PHE A 137 6.00 10.13 -4.53
N ASN A 138 5.50 11.28 -5.00
CA ASN A 138 5.66 12.54 -4.30
C ASN A 138 4.97 12.52 -2.93
N ALA A 139 3.78 11.92 -2.82
CA ALA A 139 3.08 11.77 -1.54
C ALA A 139 3.85 10.87 -0.54
N LEU A 140 4.47 9.78 -1.01
CA LEU A 140 5.30 8.91 -0.17
C LEU A 140 6.52 9.64 0.38
N VAL A 141 7.23 10.38 -0.47
CA VAL A 141 8.40 11.17 -0.08
C VAL A 141 8.01 12.25 0.93
N GLN A 142 6.97 13.03 0.63
CA GLN A 142 6.48 14.06 1.54
C GLN A 142 6.10 13.48 2.90
N ARG A 143 5.36 12.36 2.93
CA ARG A 143 4.92 11.73 4.18
C ARG A 143 6.10 11.23 5.01
N LEU A 144 7.13 10.68 4.37
CA LEU A 144 8.35 10.25 5.04
C LEU A 144 9.14 11.43 5.64
N GLU A 145 9.22 12.55 4.92
CA GLU A 145 9.83 13.78 5.42
C GLU A 145 9.09 14.33 6.64
N GLU A 146 7.76 14.40 6.58
CA GLU A 146 6.91 14.82 7.71
C GLU A 146 7.10 13.91 8.93
N TYR A 147 7.15 12.59 8.73
CA TYR A 147 7.39 11.64 9.81
C TYR A 147 8.77 11.83 10.46
N THR A 148 9.80 12.06 9.65
CA THR A 148 11.20 12.23 10.11
C THR A 148 11.41 13.57 10.83
N GLN A 149 10.61 14.60 10.53
CA GLN A 149 10.68 15.88 11.25
C GLN A 149 9.93 15.85 12.59
N ALA A 150 8.93 14.98 12.72
CA ALA A 150 8.09 14.88 13.91
C ALA A 150 8.63 13.92 14.99
N ASN A 151 9.61 13.08 14.66
CA ASN A 151 10.18 12.03 15.52
C ASN A 151 11.71 12.07 15.51
#